data_AF-A0A946NPH0-F1
#
_entry.id   AF-A0A946NPH0-F1
#
_cell.length_a   1.000
_cell.length_b   1.000
_cell.length_c   1.000
_cell.angle_alpha   90.00
_cell.angle_beta   90.00
_cell.angle_gamma   90.00
#
_symmetry.space_group_name_H-M   'P 1'
#
loop_
_entity.id
_entity.type
_entity.pdbx_description
1 polymer ?
#
loop_
_entity_poly.entity_id
_entity_poly.type
_entity_poly.pdbx_seq_one_letter_code
_entity_poly.pdbx_strand_id
1 'polypeptide(L)'
;LIISSSNLIGQEGTKVDLSNVNVGTKRLPTVFLFGEEYTVRDRNELLRGLLRSQFYRESLKIVINLQEFISKREFSFRHNGPVEINLDGRKLKNQNYYNAYTSNPQTYQVKDDSKLVRLLLRVKNVRIDSSLTGIIKRKAIGKQIKLTEESIEELINEMKLEVKGDTIVLPEIDKANKKKERELNKLFRIKKKLDKEFSENPLIEIKISTN
;
A
#
# COMPACT_ATOMS: atom_id res chain seq x y z
N LEU A 1 -76.55 -15.56 6.06
CA LEU A 1 -75.31 -14.81 5.80
C LEU A 1 -74.15 -15.67 6.31
N ILE A 2 -73.26 -16.10 5.41
CA ILE A 2 -72.00 -16.77 5.73
C ILE A 2 -70.99 -15.68 6.08
N ILE A 3 -70.28 -15.79 7.21
CA ILE A 3 -68.85 -15.45 7.28
C ILE A 3 -68.18 -16.43 8.26
N SER A 4 -67.40 -17.36 7.70
CA SER A 4 -66.49 -18.24 8.40
C SER A 4 -65.21 -17.48 8.76
N SER A 5 -64.80 -17.53 10.02
CA SER A 5 -63.45 -17.15 10.45
C SER A 5 -62.53 -18.36 10.33
N SER A 6 -61.66 -18.36 9.32
CA SER A 6 -60.57 -19.31 9.21
C SER A 6 -59.58 -19.08 10.35
N ASN A 7 -59.38 -20.11 11.17
CA ASN A 7 -58.30 -20.19 12.14
C ASN A 7 -56.97 -20.20 11.38
N LEU A 8 -56.27 -19.07 11.34
CA LEU A 8 -54.86 -19.02 10.99
C LEU A 8 -54.07 -19.52 12.20
N ILE A 9 -53.71 -20.80 12.18
CA ILE A 9 -52.69 -21.36 13.07
C ILE A 9 -51.36 -20.75 12.63
N GLY A 10 -50.99 -19.63 13.25
CA GLY A 10 -49.62 -19.14 13.18
C GLY A 10 -48.72 -20.15 13.87
N GLN A 11 -47.75 -20.72 13.16
CA GLN A 11 -46.61 -21.35 13.81
C GLN A 11 -45.94 -20.27 14.66
N GLU A 12 -46.14 -20.33 15.97
CA GLU A 12 -45.30 -19.62 16.93
C GLU A 12 -43.88 -20.14 16.74
N GLY A 13 -43.06 -19.34 16.07
CA GLY A 13 -41.63 -19.58 16.02
C GLY A 13 -41.11 -19.64 17.45
N THR A 14 -40.48 -20.76 17.80
CA THR A 14 -39.80 -20.92 19.08
C THR A 14 -38.82 -19.77 19.25
N LYS A 15 -39.09 -18.92 20.24
CA LYS A 15 -38.20 -17.82 20.63
C LYS A 15 -36.89 -18.47 21.07
N VAL A 16 -35.87 -18.40 20.21
CA VAL A 16 -34.55 -18.96 20.53
C VAL A 16 -33.98 -18.14 21.68
N ASP A 17 -33.93 -18.74 22.86
CA ASP A 17 -33.27 -18.15 24.02
C ASP A 17 -31.75 -18.18 23.77
N LEU A 18 -31.18 -17.01 23.51
CA LEU A 18 -29.75 -16.83 23.19
C LEU A 18 -28.83 -17.00 24.42
N SER A 19 -29.38 -17.35 25.58
CA SER A 19 -28.65 -17.53 26.84
C SER A 19 -27.65 -18.69 26.84
N ASN A 20 -27.80 -19.66 25.92
CA ASN A 20 -26.94 -20.84 25.79
C ASN A 20 -26.06 -20.87 24.53
N VAL A 21 -26.00 -19.79 23.75
CA VAL A 21 -24.98 -19.69 22.70
C VAL A 21 -23.67 -19.31 23.37
N ASN A 22 -22.92 -20.32 23.81
CA ASN A 22 -21.51 -20.15 24.11
C ASN A 22 -20.79 -19.86 22.78
N VAL A 23 -20.72 -18.58 22.39
CA VAL A 23 -19.94 -18.07 21.25
C VAL A 23 -18.43 -18.14 21.58
N GLY A 24 -17.98 -19.29 22.06
CA GLY A 24 -16.58 -19.62 22.31
C GLY A 24 -15.81 -19.96 21.05
N THR A 25 -16.39 -19.77 19.86
CA THR A 25 -15.62 -19.78 18.62
C THR A 25 -14.87 -18.47 18.51
N LYS A 26 -13.58 -18.50 18.82
CA LYS A 26 -12.65 -17.39 18.60
C LYS A 26 -12.94 -16.78 17.22
N ARG A 27 -13.41 -15.52 17.19
CA ARG A 27 -13.74 -14.80 15.96
C ARG A 27 -12.60 -14.97 14.97
N LEU A 28 -12.92 -15.36 13.74
CA LEU A 28 -11.92 -15.48 12.68
C LEU A 28 -11.17 -14.14 12.55
N PRO A 29 -9.86 -14.16 12.27
CA PRO A 29 -9.13 -12.91 12.10
C PRO A 29 -9.74 -12.09 10.96
N THR A 30 -9.97 -10.80 11.22
CA THR A 30 -10.50 -9.88 10.21
C THR A 30 -9.52 -8.75 9.87
N VAL A 31 -9.67 -8.25 8.65
CA VAL A 31 -9.00 -7.07 8.10
C VAL A 31 -10.09 -6.16 7.55
N PHE A 32 -9.97 -4.86 7.76
CA PHE A 32 -10.79 -3.87 7.08
C PHE A 32 -10.03 -3.39 5.86
N LEU A 33 -10.66 -3.45 4.69
CA LEU A 33 -10.07 -2.94 3.45
C LEU A 33 -11.03 -1.88 2.89
N PHE A 34 -10.57 -0.63 2.87
CA PHE A 34 -11.36 0.53 2.45
C PHE A 34 -12.73 0.65 3.15
N GLY A 35 -12.76 0.36 4.45
CA GLY A 35 -13.97 0.41 5.29
C GLY A 35 -14.79 -0.89 5.35
N GLU A 36 -14.59 -1.80 4.40
CA GLU A 36 -15.32 -3.08 4.35
C GLU A 36 -14.62 -4.17 5.17
N GLU A 37 -15.40 -4.99 5.87
CA GLU A 37 -14.88 -6.05 6.74
C GLU A 37 -14.72 -7.40 6.03
N TYR A 38 -13.52 -7.98 6.16
CA TYR A 38 -13.15 -9.20 5.50
C TYR A 38 -12.50 -10.21 6.43
N THR A 39 -12.81 -11.49 6.21
CA THR A 39 -12.17 -12.60 6.91
C THR A 39 -10.88 -12.97 6.20
N VAL A 40 -9.80 -13.11 6.97
CA VAL A 40 -8.46 -13.45 6.47
C VAL A 40 -7.85 -14.51 7.38
N ARG A 41 -7.97 -15.79 7.02
CA ARG A 41 -7.49 -16.90 7.85
C ARG A 41 -6.00 -16.76 8.17
N ASP A 42 -5.22 -16.37 7.18
CA ASP A 42 -3.76 -16.26 7.28
C ASP A 42 -3.29 -14.84 7.62
N ARG A 43 -4.13 -14.02 8.29
CA ARG A 43 -3.81 -12.64 8.68
C ARG A 43 -2.45 -12.52 9.35
N ASN A 44 -2.13 -13.44 10.27
CA ASN A 44 -0.86 -13.39 11.00
C ASN A 44 0.35 -13.71 10.12
N GLU A 45 0.18 -14.59 9.12
CA GLU A 45 1.21 -14.87 8.13
C GLU A 45 1.42 -13.67 7.21
N LEU A 46 0.34 -13.05 6.74
CA LEU A 46 0.38 -11.80 5.98
C LEU A 46 1.15 -10.72 6.75
N LEU A 47 0.79 -10.45 8.01
CA LEU A 47 1.46 -9.43 8.83
C LEU A 47 2.93 -9.78 9.08
N ARG A 48 3.24 -11.05 9.32
CA ARG A 48 4.62 -11.53 9.49
C ARG A 48 5.44 -11.28 8.23
N GLY A 49 4.92 -11.64 7.06
CA GLY A 49 5.57 -11.40 5.77
C GLY A 49 5.78 -9.91 5.51
N LEU A 50 4.73 -9.11 5.69
CA LEU A 50 4.77 -7.66 5.52
C LEU A 50 5.79 -6.98 6.44
N LEU A 51 5.74 -7.26 7.75
CA LEU A 51 6.62 -6.60 8.73
C LEU A 51 8.08 -7.01 8.60
N ARG A 52 8.36 -8.22 8.10
CA ARG A 52 9.74 -8.66 7.79
C ARG A 52 10.24 -8.14 6.45
N SER A 53 9.34 -7.76 5.55
CA SER A 53 9.70 -7.26 4.23
C SER A 53 10.29 -5.85 4.29
N GLN A 54 10.91 -5.46 3.17
CA GLN A 54 11.25 -4.07 2.90
C GLN A 54 10.01 -3.37 2.30
N PHE A 55 8.97 -3.21 3.11
CA PHE A 55 7.66 -2.67 2.70
C PHE A 55 7.70 -1.24 2.12
N TYR A 56 8.85 -0.57 2.24
CA TYR A 56 9.12 0.76 1.72
C TYR A 56 9.74 0.75 0.31
N ARG A 57 9.96 -0.42 -0.30
CA ARG A 57 10.51 -0.54 -1.66
C ARG A 57 9.42 -0.58 -2.71
N GLU A 58 9.73 0.01 -3.87
CA GLU A 58 8.88 -0.02 -5.07
C GLU A 58 8.63 -1.43 -5.60
N SER A 59 9.56 -2.35 -5.36
CA SER A 59 9.43 -3.75 -5.76
C SER A 59 8.48 -4.56 -4.88
N LEU A 60 7.91 -3.97 -3.82
CA LEU A 60 6.96 -4.67 -2.95
C LEU A 60 5.72 -5.08 -3.75
N LYS A 61 5.32 -6.34 -3.57
CA LYS A 61 4.07 -6.88 -4.08
C LYS A 61 3.31 -7.50 -2.93
N ILE A 62 2.05 -7.09 -2.76
CA ILE A 62 1.14 -7.63 -1.76
C ILE A 62 -0.03 -8.27 -2.50
N VAL A 63 -0.31 -9.53 -2.17
CA VAL A 63 -1.51 -10.24 -2.59
C VAL A 63 -2.18 -10.77 -1.35
N ILE A 64 -3.44 -10.38 -1.14
CA ILE A 64 -4.24 -10.86 0.00
C ILE A 64 -5.48 -11.51 -0.56
N ASN A 65 -5.66 -12.80 -0.27
CA ASN A 65 -6.90 -13.50 -0.53
C ASN A 65 -7.85 -13.21 0.62
N LEU A 66 -9.07 -12.81 0.29
CA LEU A 66 -10.01 -12.23 1.22
C LEU A 66 -11.41 -12.80 0.96
N GLN A 67 -12.22 -12.83 2.02
CA GLN A 67 -13.61 -13.27 1.94
C GLN A 67 -14.52 -12.28 2.65
N GLU A 68 -15.57 -11.81 1.98
CA GLU A 68 -16.61 -10.94 2.55
C GLU A 68 -17.22 -11.58 3.79
N PHE A 69 -17.28 -10.81 4.89
CA PHE A 69 -17.77 -11.36 6.14
C PHE A 69 -19.24 -11.80 6.06
N ILE A 70 -20.09 -10.99 5.41
CA ILE A 70 -21.54 -11.24 5.30
C ILE A 70 -21.84 -12.20 4.15
N SER A 71 -21.49 -11.85 2.91
CA SER A 71 -21.88 -12.60 1.72
C SER A 71 -21.06 -13.88 1.48
N LYS A 72 -19.92 -14.03 2.17
CA LYS A 72 -18.93 -15.09 1.94
C LYS A 72 -18.29 -15.10 0.55
N ARG A 73 -18.48 -14.03 -0.24
CA ARG A 73 -17.84 -13.86 -1.54
C ARG A 73 -16.32 -13.78 -1.40
N GLU A 74 -15.62 -14.50 -2.27
CA GLU A 74 -14.16 -14.49 -2.33
C GLU A 74 -13.65 -13.41 -3.30
N PHE A 75 -12.52 -12.82 -2.96
CA PHE A 75 -11.84 -11.82 -3.77
C PHE A 75 -10.36 -11.72 -3.40
N SER A 76 -9.59 -10.97 -4.21
CA SER A 76 -8.16 -10.74 -3.96
C SER A 76 -7.83 -9.27 -3.99
N PHE A 77 -7.16 -8.77 -2.96
CA PHE A 77 -6.51 -7.46 -2.98
C PHE A 77 -5.09 -7.61 -3.52
N ARG A 78 -4.72 -6.77 -4.49
CA ARG A 78 -3.38 -6.75 -5.10
C ARG A 78 -2.84 -5.34 -5.08
N HIS A 79 -1.62 -5.18 -4.57
CA HIS A 79 -0.93 -3.90 -4.52
C HIS A 79 0.54 -4.05 -4.93
N ASN A 80 1.03 -3.09 -5.70
CA ASN A 80 2.42 -2.97 -6.10
C ASN A 80 2.97 -1.62 -5.65
N GLY A 81 4.17 -1.63 -5.09
CA GLY A 81 4.85 -0.45 -4.60
C GLY A 81 4.81 -0.31 -3.08
N PRO A 82 5.42 0.76 -2.55
CA PRO A 82 5.62 0.91 -1.12
C PRO A 82 4.29 1.09 -0.39
N VAL A 83 4.27 0.70 0.88
CA VAL A 83 3.16 0.93 1.81
C VAL A 83 3.65 1.63 3.07
N GLU A 84 2.78 2.40 3.68
CA GLU A 84 2.99 2.97 5.00
C GLU A 84 2.44 2.01 6.05
N ILE A 85 3.21 1.72 7.10
CA ILE A 85 2.74 0.89 8.21
C ILE A 85 2.62 1.78 9.45
N ASN A 86 1.47 1.71 10.09
CA ASN A 86 1.17 2.44 11.30
C ASN A 86 0.81 1.43 12.40
N LEU A 87 1.61 1.38 13.46
CA LEU A 87 1.41 0.51 14.60
C LEU A 87 0.97 1.35 15.80
N ASP A 88 -0.26 1.12 16.28
CA ASP A 88 -0.85 1.84 17.42
C ASP A 88 -0.75 3.37 17.29
N GLY A 89 -1.04 3.89 16.10
CA GLY A 89 -1.00 5.33 15.79
C GLY A 89 0.39 5.88 15.49
N ARG A 90 1.44 5.06 15.56
CA ARG A 90 2.82 5.45 15.24
C ARG A 90 3.27 4.86 13.92
N LYS A 91 3.71 5.73 13.01
CA LYS A 91 4.36 5.33 11.76
C LYS A 91 5.61 4.48 12.06
N LEU A 92 5.63 3.27 11.51
CA LEU A 92 6.77 2.38 11.58
C LEU A 92 7.87 2.88 10.65
N LYS A 93 9.10 2.95 11.16
CA LYS A 93 10.27 3.33 10.36
C LYS A 93 10.55 2.28 9.27
N ASN A 94 11.04 2.73 8.12
CA ASN A 94 11.43 1.85 6.99
C ASN A 94 12.32 0.70 7.46
N GLN A 95 13.39 1.04 8.18
CA GLN A 95 14.19 0.08 8.95
C GLN A 95 13.69 0.09 10.40
N ASN A 96 13.23 -1.06 10.86
CA ASN A 96 12.68 -1.24 12.20
C ASN A 96 13.10 -2.61 12.74
N TYR A 97 12.73 -2.88 13.98
CA TYR A 97 13.09 -4.13 14.66
C TYR A 97 12.68 -5.40 13.90
N TYR A 98 11.56 -5.38 13.17
CA TYR A 98 11.02 -6.57 12.49
C TYR A 98 11.74 -6.90 11.18
N ASN A 99 12.24 -5.87 10.47
CA ASN A 99 12.92 -6.01 9.18
C ASN A 99 14.41 -5.62 9.17
N ALA A 100 14.97 -5.21 10.31
CA ALA A 100 16.40 -5.06 10.46
C ALA A 100 17.07 -6.43 10.30
N TYR A 101 18.07 -6.50 9.41
CA TYR A 101 19.00 -7.61 9.38
C TYR A 101 19.93 -7.42 10.58
N THR A 102 19.97 -8.38 11.50
CA THR A 102 21.07 -8.49 12.47
C THR A 102 22.31 -8.91 11.69
N SER A 103 23.06 -7.94 11.20
CA SER A 103 24.35 -8.16 10.54
C SER A 103 25.38 -8.55 11.60
N ASN A 104 25.36 -9.81 12.02
CA ASN A 104 26.52 -10.43 12.64
C ASN A 104 26.60 -11.90 12.18
N PRO A 105 27.37 -12.20 11.12
CA PRO A 105 27.55 -13.57 10.64
C PRO A 105 28.37 -14.45 11.60
N GLN A 106 28.91 -13.91 12.70
CA GLN A 106 29.73 -14.64 13.68
C GLN A 106 28.98 -15.14 14.92
N THR A 107 27.70 -14.85 15.03
CA THR A 107 26.87 -15.46 16.07
C THR A 107 25.60 -15.95 15.42
N TYR A 108 25.31 -17.25 15.58
CA TYR A 108 24.00 -17.86 15.35
C TYR A 108 22.97 -17.22 16.31
N GLN A 109 22.76 -15.92 16.24
CA GLN A 109 21.63 -15.28 16.90
C GLN A 109 20.45 -15.48 15.97
N VAL A 110 19.68 -16.52 16.28
CA VAL A 110 18.31 -16.70 15.82
C VAL A 110 17.64 -15.33 15.88
N LYS A 111 17.19 -14.82 14.73
CA LYS A 111 16.43 -13.56 14.65
C LYS A 111 15.34 -13.64 15.71
N ASP A 112 15.42 -12.81 16.76
CA ASP A 112 14.51 -12.88 17.90
C ASP A 112 13.08 -12.57 17.45
N ASP A 113 12.37 -13.62 17.07
CA ASP A 113 11.01 -13.56 16.57
C ASP A 113 10.00 -13.36 17.70
N SER A 114 10.45 -13.41 18.96
CA SER A 114 9.57 -13.34 20.12
C SER A 114 8.77 -12.04 20.16
N LYS A 115 9.36 -10.91 19.76
CA LYS A 115 8.64 -9.63 19.72
C LYS A 115 7.61 -9.58 18.60
N LEU A 116 7.92 -10.14 17.43
CA LEU A 116 6.95 -10.23 16.33
C LEU A 116 5.80 -11.17 16.71
N VAL A 117 6.10 -12.32 17.32
CA VAL A 117 5.09 -13.25 17.83
C VAL A 117 4.21 -12.57 18.88
N ARG A 118 4.80 -11.86 19.86
CA ARG A 118 4.07 -11.09 20.87
C ARG A 118 3.18 -10.01 20.24
N LEU A 119 3.68 -9.31 19.22
CA LEU A 119 2.87 -8.35 18.47
C LEU A 119 1.67 -9.04 17.83
N LEU A 120 1.89 -10.11 17.05
CA LEU A 120 0.84 -10.85 16.34
C LEU A 120 -0.24 -11.41 17.27
N LEU A 121 0.14 -11.84 18.48
CA LEU A 121 -0.81 -12.29 19.51
C LEU A 121 -1.68 -11.16 20.05
N ARG A 122 -1.17 -9.92 20.06
CA ARG A 122 -1.89 -8.73 20.54
C ARG A 122 -2.68 -8.01 19.45
N VAL A 123 -2.53 -8.37 18.18
CA VAL A 123 -3.25 -7.71 17.07
C VAL A 123 -4.75 -7.88 17.23
N LYS A 124 -5.41 -6.74 17.48
CA LYS A 124 -6.86 -6.61 17.58
C LYS A 124 -7.49 -6.45 16.20
N ASN A 125 -6.99 -5.51 15.41
CA ASN A 125 -7.48 -5.24 14.07
C ASN A 125 -6.35 -4.81 13.13
N VAL A 126 -6.60 -4.99 11.84
CA VAL A 126 -5.76 -4.48 10.74
C VAL A 126 -6.67 -3.72 9.79
N ARG A 127 -6.28 -2.51 9.41
CA ARG A 127 -6.98 -1.71 8.41
C ARG A 127 -6.05 -1.39 7.26
N ILE A 128 -6.54 -1.51 6.04
CA ILE A 128 -5.82 -1.21 4.80
C ILE A 128 -6.63 -0.14 4.09
N ASP A 129 -6.07 1.06 4.02
CA ASP A 129 -6.72 2.24 3.48
C ASP A 129 -5.76 3.00 2.57
N SER A 130 -6.26 4.07 1.94
CA SER A 130 -5.45 5.02 1.19
C SER A 130 -4.56 5.85 2.13
N SER A 131 -3.26 5.96 1.83
CA SER A 131 -2.36 6.89 2.53
C SER A 131 -2.62 8.33 2.06
N LEU A 132 -3.36 9.09 2.85
CA LEU A 132 -3.64 10.50 2.56
C LEU A 132 -2.35 11.31 2.40
N THR A 133 -1.37 11.09 3.28
CA THR A 133 -0.07 11.76 3.23
C THR A 133 0.67 11.44 1.94
N GLY A 134 0.73 10.18 1.55
CA GLY A 134 1.41 9.78 0.33
C GLY A 134 0.71 10.28 -0.94
N ILE A 135 -0.63 10.29 -0.96
CA ILE A 135 -1.42 10.87 -2.06
C ILE A 135 -1.14 12.36 -2.22
N ILE A 136 -1.14 13.13 -1.12
CA ILE A 136 -0.87 14.57 -1.16
C ILE A 136 0.55 14.85 -1.69
N LYS A 137 1.55 14.10 -1.21
CA LYS A 137 2.94 14.22 -1.67
C LYS A 137 3.08 13.88 -3.15
N ARG A 138 2.52 12.75 -3.59
CA ARG A 138 2.52 12.35 -5.00
C ARG A 138 1.86 13.41 -5.88
N LYS A 139 0.75 14.00 -5.45
CA LYS A 139 0.08 15.09 -6.18
C LYS A 139 0.99 16.31 -6.35
N ALA A 140 1.73 16.69 -5.30
CA ALA A 140 2.67 17.80 -5.37
C ALA A 140 3.87 17.48 -6.30
N ILE A 141 4.49 16.32 -6.14
CA ILE A 141 5.62 15.88 -6.96
C ILE A 141 5.21 15.71 -8.42
N GLY A 142 4.04 15.11 -8.69
CA GLY A 142 3.52 14.94 -10.05
C GLY A 142 3.33 16.26 -10.80
N LYS A 143 2.94 17.34 -10.10
CA LYS A 143 2.91 18.69 -10.68
C LYS A 143 4.32 19.18 -11.04
N GLN A 144 5.30 18.94 -10.19
CA GLN A 144 6.70 19.32 -10.45
C GLN A 144 7.30 18.54 -11.61
N ILE A 145 7.00 17.25 -11.73
CA ILE A 145 7.39 16.42 -12.88
C ILE A 145 6.85 17.02 -14.16
N LYS A 146 5.54 17.32 -14.19
CA LYS A 146 4.89 17.92 -15.37
C LYS A 146 5.54 19.23 -15.79
N LEU A 147 5.76 20.16 -14.85
CA LEU A 147 6.46 21.42 -15.14
C LEU A 147 7.88 21.20 -15.66
N THR A 148 8.60 20.21 -15.10
CA THR A 148 9.95 19.85 -15.55
C THR A 148 9.94 19.27 -16.96
N GLU A 149 8.94 18.47 -17.30
CA GLU A 149 8.75 17.92 -18.66
C GLU A 149 8.46 19.02 -19.68
N GLU A 150 7.58 19.96 -19.34
CA GLU A 150 7.28 21.14 -20.16
C GLU A 150 8.55 21.96 -20.42
N SER A 151 9.37 22.24 -19.39
CA SER A 151 10.65 22.95 -19.58
C SER A 151 11.68 22.17 -20.42
N ILE A 152 11.68 20.84 -20.34
CA ILE A 152 12.55 19.99 -21.19
C ILE A 152 12.11 20.12 -22.66
N GLU A 153 10.81 20.05 -22.93
CA GLU A 153 10.25 20.15 -24.27
C GLU A 153 10.50 21.53 -24.89
N GLU A 154 10.29 22.61 -24.13
CA GLU A 154 10.63 23.97 -24.55
C GLU A 154 12.11 24.10 -24.94
N LEU A 155 13.02 23.63 -24.09
CA LEU A 155 14.47 23.69 -24.38
C LEU A 155 14.86 22.87 -25.62
N ILE A 156 14.27 21.68 -25.81
CA ILE A 156 14.52 20.86 -27.00
C ILE A 156 14.06 21.59 -28.26
N ASN A 157 12.87 22.19 -28.23
CA ASN A 157 12.31 22.96 -29.35
C ASN A 157 13.17 24.19 -29.68
N GLU A 158 13.66 24.89 -28.65
CA GLU A 158 14.57 26.02 -28.85
C GLU A 158 15.95 25.64 -29.38
N MET A 159 16.43 24.42 -29.10
CA MET A 159 17.72 23.93 -29.58
C MET A 159 17.71 23.60 -31.07
N LYS A 160 16.54 23.63 -31.75
CA LYS A 160 16.39 23.39 -33.21
C LYS A 160 17.27 22.23 -33.69
N LEU A 161 17.15 21.06 -33.05
CA LEU A 161 17.92 19.88 -33.40
C LEU A 161 17.74 19.56 -34.89
N GLU A 162 18.82 19.58 -35.67
CA GLU A 162 18.78 19.21 -37.08
C GLU A 162 18.93 17.68 -37.19
N VAL A 163 18.03 17.04 -37.93
CA VAL A 163 18.19 15.63 -38.31
C VAL A 163 18.83 15.58 -39.69
N LYS A 164 20.06 15.10 -39.79
CA LYS A 164 20.76 14.84 -41.07
C LYS A 164 20.84 13.34 -41.30
N GLY A 165 19.95 12.83 -42.16
CA GLY A 165 19.80 11.38 -42.37
C GLY A 165 19.24 10.70 -41.11
N ASP A 166 19.85 9.60 -40.67
CA ASP A 166 19.48 8.92 -39.42
C ASP A 166 20.19 9.50 -38.18
N THR A 167 20.88 10.63 -38.31
CA THR A 167 21.72 11.20 -37.24
C THR A 167 21.15 12.54 -36.76
N ILE A 168 20.97 12.68 -35.45
CA ILE A 168 20.65 13.96 -34.80
C ILE A 168 21.95 14.76 -34.69
N VAL A 169 22.04 15.88 -35.40
CA VAL A 169 23.20 16.76 -35.43
C VAL A 169 22.84 18.10 -34.80
N LEU A 170 23.62 18.52 -33.80
CA LEU A 170 23.52 19.87 -33.24
C LEU A 170 24.09 20.86 -34.27
N PRO A 171 23.31 21.86 -34.74
CA PRO A 171 23.83 22.89 -35.63
C PRO A 171 24.82 23.76 -34.84
N GLU A 172 26.10 23.53 -35.09
CA GLU A 172 27.28 24.26 -34.61
C GLU A 172 27.45 24.44 -33.09
N ILE A 173 28.68 24.22 -32.61
CA ILE A 173 29.07 24.31 -31.20
C ILE A 173 29.21 25.79 -30.81
N ASP A 174 28.10 26.52 -30.84
CA ASP A 174 28.04 27.83 -30.21
C ASP A 174 28.03 27.65 -28.69
N LYS A 175 28.73 28.52 -27.96
CA LYS A 175 28.74 28.52 -26.47
C LYS A 175 27.33 28.53 -25.88
N ALA A 176 26.35 29.07 -26.62
CA ALA A 176 24.93 29.04 -26.30
C ALA A 176 24.33 27.61 -26.31
N ASN A 177 24.60 26.80 -27.34
CA ASN A 177 24.12 25.42 -27.44
C ASN A 177 24.72 24.54 -26.33
N LYS A 178 26.01 24.73 -26.00
CA LYS A 178 26.65 24.03 -24.88
C LYS A 178 26.04 24.40 -23.52
N LYS A 179 25.54 25.63 -23.35
CA LYS A 179 24.82 26.06 -22.15
C LYS A 179 23.45 25.38 -22.05
N LYS A 180 22.69 25.35 -23.15
CA LYS A 180 21.38 24.67 -23.23
C LYS A 180 21.49 23.16 -22.99
N GLU A 181 22.51 22.52 -23.54
CA GLU A 181 22.80 21.10 -23.30
C GLU A 181 23.05 20.80 -21.80
N ARG A 182 23.80 21.67 -21.11
CA ARG A 182 24.04 21.54 -19.66
C ARG A 182 22.76 21.71 -18.85
N GLU A 183 21.90 22.64 -19.27
CA GLU A 183 20.61 22.89 -18.64
C GLU A 183 19.65 21.71 -18.84
N LEU A 184 19.56 21.20 -20.05
CA LEU A 184 18.78 20.00 -20.39
C LEU A 184 19.23 18.79 -19.55
N ASN A 185 20.54 18.56 -19.45
CA ASN A 185 21.11 17.52 -18.58
C ASN A 185 20.75 17.73 -17.09
N LYS A 186 20.69 18.97 -16.63
CA LYS A 186 20.27 19.30 -15.26
C LYS A 186 18.79 18.97 -15.05
N LEU A 187 17.92 19.31 -16.01
CA LEU A 187 16.49 19.01 -15.94
C LEU A 187 16.23 17.50 -15.95
N PHE A 188 16.91 16.73 -16.81
CA PHE A 188 16.79 15.26 -16.78
C PHE A 188 17.23 14.65 -15.43
N ARG A 189 18.28 15.21 -14.81
CA ARG A 189 18.70 14.79 -13.45
C ARG A 189 17.66 15.13 -12.39
N ILE A 190 17.01 16.29 -12.50
CA ILE A 190 15.93 16.69 -11.59
C ILE A 190 14.73 15.77 -11.78
N LYS A 191 14.28 15.57 -13.02
CA LYS A 191 13.18 14.67 -13.37
C LYS A 191 13.40 13.28 -12.80
N LYS A 192 14.58 12.68 -13.03
CA LYS A 192 14.93 11.35 -12.50
C LYS A 192 14.82 11.28 -10.97
N LYS A 193 15.17 12.35 -10.25
CA LYS A 193 15.02 12.41 -8.78
C LYS A 193 13.55 12.49 -8.38
N LEU A 194 12.76 13.34 -9.07
CA LEU A 194 11.34 13.48 -8.81
C LEU A 194 10.56 12.19 -9.11
N ASP A 195 10.85 11.52 -10.22
CA ASP A 195 10.24 10.24 -10.59
C ASP A 195 10.49 9.18 -9.51
N LYS A 196 11.74 9.10 -9.02
CA LYS A 196 12.11 8.22 -7.92
C LYS A 196 11.37 8.58 -6.62
N GLU A 197 11.31 9.85 -6.27
CA GLU A 197 10.59 10.29 -5.08
C GLU A 197 9.08 9.98 -5.21
N PHE A 198 8.51 10.16 -6.39
CA PHE A 198 7.12 9.84 -6.68
C PHE A 198 6.81 8.35 -6.45
N SER A 199 7.65 7.45 -6.97
CA SER A 199 7.48 6.01 -6.83
C SER A 199 7.70 5.52 -5.39
N GLU A 200 8.65 6.11 -4.65
CA GLU A 200 8.93 5.80 -3.24
C GLU A 200 7.82 6.25 -2.26
N ASN A 201 6.97 7.20 -2.64
CA ASN A 201 5.86 7.63 -1.80
C ASN A 201 4.72 6.57 -1.81
N PRO A 202 4.23 6.08 -0.66
CA PRO A 202 3.20 5.02 -0.62
C PRO A 202 1.80 5.55 -0.94
N LEU A 203 0.97 4.74 -1.60
CA LEU A 203 -0.46 5.03 -1.80
C LEU A 203 -1.37 4.35 -0.78
N ILE A 204 -0.86 3.32 -0.11
CA ILE A 204 -1.60 2.49 0.83
C ILE A 204 -1.00 2.66 2.22
N GLU A 205 -1.86 2.78 3.21
CA GLU A 205 -1.53 2.76 4.63
C GLU A 205 -2.14 1.49 5.26
N ILE A 206 -1.33 0.76 6.02
CA ILE A 206 -1.72 -0.42 6.79
C ILE A 206 -1.62 -0.07 8.27
N LYS A 207 -2.77 0.03 8.94
CA LYS A 207 -2.89 0.31 10.36
C LYS A 207 -3.06 -0.99 11.13
N ILE A 208 -2.20 -1.22 12.11
CA ILE A 208 -2.23 -2.36 13.01
C ILE A 208 -2.55 -1.81 14.39
N SER A 209 -3.66 -2.23 14.97
CA SER A 209 -4.02 -1.89 16.35
C SER A 209 -3.88 -3.11 17.24
N THR A 210 -3.26 -2.93 18.39
CA THR A 210 -3.07 -3.96 19.42
C THR A 210 -4.01 -3.75 20.61
N ASN A 211 -4.19 -4.80 21.43
CA ASN A 211 -4.88 -4.75 22.72
C ASN A 211 -4.04 -4.06 23.80
#